data_AF-A0A3B8WBU8-F1
#
_entry.id   AF-A0A3B8WBU8-F1
#
_cell.length_a   1.000
_cell.length_b   1.000
_cell.length_c   1.000
_cell.angle_alpha   90.00
_cell.angle_beta   90.00
_cell.angle_gamma   90.00
#
_symmetry.space_group_name_H-M   'P 1'
#
loop_
_entity.id
_entity.type
_entity.pdbx_description
1 polymer ?
#
loop_
_entity_poly.entity_id
_entity_poly.type
_entity_poly.pdbx_seq_one_letter_code
_entity_poly.pdbx_strand_id
1 'polypeptide(L)' 'ITLSRLLDNAPFKGCMVPLNPKDHWWPESESARDDRVQTCTGGKERADSVLSALVALEGQAADNDWVLVHDAARP' A
#
# COMPACT_ATOMS: atom_id res chain seq x y z
N ILE A 1 6.06 -11.47 0.05
CA ILE A 1 7.51 -11.24 -0.19
C ILE A 1 7.83 -9.75 -0.30
N THR A 2 7.37 -9.00 -1.31
CA THR A 2 7.71 -7.57 -1.46
C THR A 2 7.33 -6.73 -0.23
N LEU A 3 6.08 -6.85 0.24
CA LEU A 3 5.58 -6.06 1.37
C LEU A 3 6.33 -6.38 2.67
N SER A 4 6.48 -7.66 3.01
CA SER A 4 7.24 -8.07 4.20
C SER A 4 8.68 -7.57 4.15
N ARG A 5 9.36 -7.68 3.00
CA ARG A 5 10.73 -7.16 2.85
C ARG A 5 10.81 -5.66 3.08
N LEU A 6 9.90 -4.86 2.53
CA LEU A 6 9.90 -3.42 2.76
C LEU A 6 9.64 -3.10 4.23
N LEU A 7 8.55 -3.64 4.78
CA LEU A 7 8.09 -3.33 6.12
C LEU A 7 9.03 -3.82 7.22
N ASP A 8 9.84 -4.84 6.96
CA ASP A 8 10.76 -5.41 7.95
C ASP A 8 12.16 -4.76 7.89
N ASN A 9 12.48 -4.00 6.85
CA ASN A 9 13.82 -3.41 6.65
C ASN A 9 13.87 -1.89 6.82
N ALA A 10 12.75 -1.24 7.17
CA ALA A 10 12.72 0.18 7.52
C ALA A 10 11.57 0.48 8.50
N PRO A 11 11.68 1.56 9.30
CA PRO A 11 10.69 1.91 10.33
C PRO A 11 9.45 2.59 9.73
N PHE A 12 8.76 1.92 8.82
CA PHE A 12 7.51 2.42 8.24
C PHE A 12 6.38 2.38 9.28
N LYS A 13 5.56 3.44 9.30
CA LYS A 13 4.34 3.51 10.14
C LYS A 13 3.21 2.64 9.60
N GLY A 14 3.21 2.37 8.29
CA GLY A 14 2.23 1.54 7.61
C GLY A 14 2.49 1.47 6.11
N CYS A 15 1.65 0.73 5.40
CA CYS A 15 1.67 0.62 3.95
C CYS A 15 0.24 0.66 3.41
N MET A 16 -0.03 1.58 2.48
CA MET A 16 -1.28 1.62 1.73
C MET A 16 -1.11 0.88 0.41
N VAL A 17 -1.91 -0.16 0.19
CA VAL A 17 -1.88 -0.98 -1.02
C VAL A 17 -3.14 -0.73 -1.84
N PRO A 18 -3.07 0.00 -2.96
CA PRO A 18 -4.19 0.16 -3.87
C PRO A 18 -4.43 -1.14 -4.64
N LEU A 19 -5.65 -1.68 -4.55
CA LEU A 19 -6.05 -2.94 -5.15
C LEU A 19 -7.15 -2.77 -6.19
N ASN A 20 -7.25 -3.72 -7.12
CA ASN A 20 -8.43 -3.79 -7.98
C ASN A 20 -9.67 -4.15 -7.12
N PRO A 21 -10.83 -3.50 -7.30
CA PRO A 21 -12.03 -3.82 -6.52
C PRO A 21 -12.56 -5.25 -6.74
N LYS A 22 -12.10 -5.94 -7.79
CA LYS A 22 -12.42 -7.34 -8.09
C LYS A 22 -11.27 -8.30 -7.75
N ASP A 23 -10.29 -7.85 -6.97
CA ASP A 23 -9.20 -8.72 -6.52
C ASP A 23 -9.73 -9.70 -5.46
N HIS A 24 -9.83 -10.97 -5.85
CA HIS A 24 -10.26 -12.06 -4.98
C HIS A 24 -9.10 -12.79 -4.31
N TRP A 25 -7.85 -12.49 -4.70
CA TRP A 25 -6.66 -13.18 -4.21
C TRP A 25 -6.06 -12.49 -2.98
N TRP A 26 -6.22 -11.16 -2.87
CA TRP A 26 -5.67 -10.39 -1.75
C TRP A 26 -6.03 -10.94 -0.36
N PRO A 27 -7.31 -11.26 -0.03
CA PRO A 27 -7.68 -11.70 1.32
C PRO A 27 -6.98 -12.97 1.79
N GLU A 28 -6.53 -13.81 0.86
CA GLU A 28 -5.82 -15.06 1.16
C GLU A 28 -4.30 -14.87 1.33
N SER A 29 -3.78 -13.69 0.97
CA SER A 29 -2.36 -13.40 1.06
C SER A 29 -1.88 -13.20 2.51
N GLU A 30 -0.62 -13.55 2.79
CA GLU A 30 0.00 -13.29 4.10
C GLU A 30 0.01 -11.80 4.45
N SER A 31 0.19 -10.93 3.44
CA SER A 31 0.26 -9.48 3.63
C SER A 31 -1.07 -8.88 4.07
N ALA A 32 -2.20 -9.51 3.76
CA ALA A 32 -3.51 -9.09 4.23
C ALA A 32 -3.71 -9.32 5.74
N ARG A 33 -2.81 -10.06 6.39
CA ARG A 33 -2.82 -10.32 7.84
C ARG A 33 -1.85 -9.43 8.63
N ASP A 34 -1.10 -8.56 7.96
CA ASP A 34 -0.20 -7.62 8.62
C ASP A 34 -0.98 -6.34 8.97
N ASP A 35 -1.13 -6.04 10.26
CA ASP A 35 -1.90 -4.88 10.74
C ASP A 35 -1.32 -3.52 10.29
N ARG A 36 -0.08 -3.50 9.78
CA ARG A 36 0.53 -2.29 9.20
C ARG A 36 0.04 -2.03 7.78
N VAL A 37 -0.60 -3.01 7.14
CA VAL A 37 -1.05 -2.94 5.75
C VAL A 37 -2.52 -2.55 5.71
N GLN A 38 -2.80 -1.45 5.02
CA GLN A 38 -4.15 -1.00 4.70
C GLN A 38 -4.35 -1.06 3.19
N THR A 39 -5.60 -1.09 2.75
CA THR A 39 -5.94 -1.16 1.33
C THR A 39 -6.90 -0.07 0.94
N CYS A 40 -6.79 0.42 -0.29
CA CYS A 40 -7.77 1.28 -0.91
C CYS A 40 -8.11 0.75 -2.32
N THR A 41 -9.16 1.29 -2.93
CA THR A 41 -9.46 1.00 -4.33
C THR A 41 -8.44 1.72 -5.22
N GLY A 42 -7.76 0.97 -6.08
CA GLY A 42 -6.86 1.50 -7.11
C GLY A 42 -7.62 2.08 -8.31
N GLY A 43 -6.89 2.76 -9.18
CA GLY A 43 -7.44 3.36 -10.39
C GLY A 43 -7.17 2.56 -11.66
N LYS A 44 -7.48 3.16 -12.82
CA LYS A 44 -7.32 2.49 -14.12
C LYS A 44 -5.85 2.34 -14.49
N GLU A 45 -5.05 3.35 -14.19
CA GLU A 45 -3.61 3.37 -14.43
C GLU A 45 -2.81 3.33 -13.12
N ARG A 46 -1.50 3.14 -13.26
CA ARG A 46 -0.57 3.15 -12.12
C ARG A 46 -0.62 4.49 -11.38
N ALA A 47 -0.63 5.61 -12.11
CA ALA A 47 -0.67 6.94 -11.51
C ALA A 47 -1.95 7.18 -10.70
N ASP A 48 -3.10 6.75 -11.22
CA ASP A 48 -4.38 6.83 -10.51
C ASP A 48 -4.36 6.02 -9.21
N SER A 49 -3.73 4.84 -9.24
CA SER A 49 -3.58 3.98 -8.07
C SER A 49 -2.68 4.61 -7.01
N VAL A 50 -1.56 5.22 -7.41
CA VAL A 50 -0.68 5.98 -6.51
C VAL A 50 -1.43 7.16 -5.90
N LEU A 51 -2.16 7.94 -6.70
CA LEU A 51 -2.94 9.07 -6.20
C LEU A 51 -4.02 8.62 -5.21
N SER A 52 -4.73 7.53 -5.51
CA SER A 52 -5.76 6.98 -4.63
C SER A 52 -5.19 6.56 -3.27
N ALA A 53 -3.99 5.96 -3.26
CA ALA A 53 -3.30 5.60 -2.03
C ALA A 53 -2.84 6.83 -1.23
N LEU A 54 -2.35 7.88 -1.90
CA LEU A 54 -1.97 9.14 -1.24
C LEU A 54 -3.18 9.84 -0.61
N VAL A 55 -4.33 9.88 -1.30
CA VAL A 55 -5.57 10.42 -0.75
C VAL A 55 -6.05 9.58 0.44
N ALA A 56 -5.94 8.25 0.37
CA ALA A 56 -6.32 7.38 1.49
C ALA A 56 -5.42 7.53 2.74
N LEU A 57 -4.22 8.11 2.59
CA LEU A 57 -3.31 8.44 3.68
C LEU A 57 -3.60 9.82 4.31
N GLU A 58 -4.51 10.61 3.74
CA GLU A 58 -4.91 11.90 4.31
C GLU A 58 -5.45 11.70 5.73
N GLY A 59 -4.94 12.50 6.68
CA GLY A 59 -5.25 12.37 8.11
C GLY A 59 -4.49 11.25 8.84
N GLN A 60 -3.73 10.40 8.14
CA GLN A 60 -2.81 9.43 8.74
C GLN A 60 -1.36 9.90 8.69
N ALA A 61 -0.99 10.65 7.66
CA ALA A 61 0.31 11.28 7.48
C ALA A 61 0.16 12.81 7.50
N ALA A 62 1.14 13.51 8.05
CA ALA A 62 1.22 14.96 7.97
C ALA A 62 1.77 15.41 6.61
N ASP A 63 1.51 16.66 6.21
CA ASP A 63 1.95 17.22 4.92
C ASP A 63 3.47 17.15 4.69
N ASN A 64 4.25 17.09 5.77
CA ASN A 64 5.72 17.02 5.75
C ASN A 64 6.27 15.61 6.00
N ASP A 65 5.41 14.59 6.13
CA ASP A 65 5.83 13.20 6.25
C ASP A 65 6.28 12.65 4.90
N TRP A 66 7.30 11.80 4.92
CA TRP A 66 7.80 11.14 3.72
C TRP A 66 6.95 9.93 3.36
N VAL A 67 6.59 9.82 2.08
CA VAL A 67 5.96 8.63 1.50
C VAL A 67 6.91 7.99 0.49
N LEU A 68 7.13 6.68 0.63
CA LEU A 68 7.84 5.87 -0.35
C LEU A 68 6.84 5.16 -1.25
N VAL A 69 6.96 5.34 -2.56
CA VAL A 69 6.16 4.61 -3.55
C VAL A 69 7.01 3.50 -4.16
N HIS A 70 6.53 2.25 -4.07
CA HIS A 70 7.24 1.08 -4.56
C HIS A 70 6.32 0.19 -5.39
N ASP A 71 6.83 -0.39 -6.49
CA ASP A 71 6.07 -1.33 -7.30
C ASP A 71 5.95 -2.69 -6.59
N ALA A 72 4.74 -3.22 -6.46
CA ALA A 72 4.50 -4.53 -5.83
C ALA A 72 5.20 -5.69 -6.57
N ALA A 73 5.37 -5.58 -7.90
CA ALA A 73 5.98 -6.60 -8.76
C ALA A 73 7.53 -6.66 -8.67
N ARG A 74 8.15 -5.93 -7.76
CA ARG A 74 9.62 -5.88 -7.57
C ARG A 74 9.98 -6.33 -6.14
N PRO A 75 10.26 -7.61 -5.89
CA PRO A 75 10.52 -8.12 -4.53
C PRO A 75 11.94 -7.84 -4.01
#